data_AF-A0A9P1BJ73-F1
#
_entry.id   AF-A0A9P1BJ73-F1
#
_cell.length_a   1.000
_cell.length_b   1.000
_cell.length_c   1.000
_cell.angle_alpha   90.00
_cell.angle_beta   90.00
_cell.angle_gamma   90.00
#
_symmetry.space_group_name_H-M   'P 1'
#
loop_
_entity.id
_entity.type
_entity.pdbx_description
1 polymer ?
#
loop_
_entity_poly.entity_id
_entity_poly.type
_entity_poly.pdbx_seq_one_letter_code
_entity_poly.pdbx_strand_id
1 'polypeptide(L)'
;MTAAPPLGWCSRKGAVELLVRHGAGVNAQVKGFSKFCPIHATAATGAPCDVVTKLLELQADVHGGKGGLASASPLHLIALCGDSGNELRMTQLLLKSRADINQVCQPEGFMRKAELVSRAYSHCRRNRREPNLLVQYFRDSSTTPLGWSVIFSNDGLLAFLLRARADPEIRNNRGLRPIDFATSTRIQQILHDPTTHIYLLEHNSELTSESL
;
A
#
# COMPACT_ATOMS: atom_id res chain seq x y z
N MET A 1 -12.32 -18.77 13.47
CA MET A 1 -12.91 -18.10 12.29
C MET A 1 -12.47 -16.65 12.30
N THR A 2 -11.45 -16.30 11.51
CA THR A 2 -11.11 -14.88 11.27
C THR A 2 -12.22 -14.32 10.38
N ALA A 3 -13.16 -13.59 10.98
CA ALA A 3 -14.19 -12.89 10.22
C ALA A 3 -13.49 -11.99 9.20
N ALA A 4 -13.91 -12.02 7.94
CA ALA A 4 -13.53 -11.02 6.96
C ALA A 4 -14.68 -10.01 6.85
N PRO A 5 -14.40 -8.72 6.61
CA PRO A 5 -15.46 -7.72 6.59
C PRO A 5 -16.37 -8.00 5.38
N PRO A 6 -17.68 -8.31 5.56
CA PRO A 6 -18.54 -8.77 4.47
C PRO A 6 -18.61 -7.79 3.30
N LEU A 7 -18.59 -6.50 3.60
CA LEU A 7 -18.55 -5.41 2.63
C LEU A 7 -17.31 -5.47 1.71
N GLY A 8 -16.17 -5.92 2.25
CA GLY A 8 -14.91 -6.00 1.52
C GLY A 8 -14.82 -7.13 0.49
N TRP A 9 -15.80 -8.05 0.48
CA TRP A 9 -15.90 -9.17 -0.46
C TRP A 9 -17.05 -9.02 -1.46
N CYS A 10 -17.69 -7.86 -1.47
CA CYS A 10 -18.74 -7.57 -2.44
C CYS A 10 -18.16 -7.50 -3.85
N SER A 11 -18.84 -8.11 -4.82
CA SER A 11 -18.49 -8.04 -6.24
C SER A 11 -19.33 -7.03 -7.01
N ARG A 12 -20.32 -6.39 -6.36
CA ARG A 12 -21.25 -5.44 -6.97
C ARG A 12 -21.64 -4.36 -5.98
N LYS A 13 -21.79 -3.11 -6.45
CA LYS A 13 -22.27 -1.98 -5.63
C LYS A 13 -23.61 -2.24 -4.93
N GLY A 14 -24.54 -2.97 -5.55
CA GLY A 14 -25.84 -3.27 -4.95
C GLY A 14 -25.75 -4.16 -3.70
N ALA A 15 -24.74 -5.04 -3.63
CA ALA A 15 -24.48 -5.84 -2.42
C ALA A 15 -23.96 -4.97 -1.27
N VAL A 16 -23.09 -4.01 -1.57
CA VAL A 16 -22.60 -3.01 -0.61
C VAL A 16 -23.78 -2.21 -0.04
N GLU A 17 -24.64 -1.68 -0.92
CA GLU A 17 -25.82 -0.89 -0.51
C GLU A 17 -26.77 -1.68 0.38
N LEU A 18 -27.07 -2.92 0.01
CA LEU A 18 -27.95 -3.78 0.79
C LEU A 18 -27.37 -4.06 2.19
N LEU A 19 -26.08 -4.43 2.27
CA LEU A 19 -25.43 -4.72 3.54
C LEU A 19 -25.36 -3.49 4.45
N VAL A 20 -25.03 -2.32 3.91
CA VAL A 20 -24.99 -1.07 4.69
C VAL A 20 -26.38 -0.69 5.18
N ARG A 21 -27.43 -0.87 4.36
CA ARG A 21 -28.84 -0.68 4.79
C ARG A 21 -29.23 -1.59 5.95
N HIS A 22 -28.63 -2.79 6.04
CA HIS A 22 -28.82 -3.73 7.14
C HIS A 22 -27.80 -3.55 8.29
N GLY A 23 -27.12 -2.40 8.36
CA GLY A 23 -26.25 -2.04 9.50
C GLY A 23 -24.82 -2.54 9.40
N ALA A 24 -24.35 -2.99 8.22
CA ALA A 24 -22.94 -3.29 8.04
C ALA A 24 -22.09 -2.01 8.14
N GLY A 25 -21.15 -1.97 9.08
CA GLY A 25 -20.28 -0.82 9.27
C GLY A 25 -19.23 -0.68 8.18
N VAL A 26 -19.26 0.43 7.43
CA VAL A 26 -18.36 0.74 6.31
C VAL A 26 -16.87 0.77 6.71
N ASN A 27 -16.58 1.12 7.96
CA ASN A 27 -15.22 1.14 8.53
C ASN A 27 -15.00 0.06 9.59
N ALA A 28 -15.90 -0.92 9.72
CA ALA A 28 -15.81 -1.94 10.75
C ALA A 28 -14.59 -2.84 10.53
N GLN A 29 -13.67 -2.84 11.50
CA GLN A 29 -12.53 -3.75 11.50
C GLN A 29 -12.91 -5.12 12.05
N VAL A 30 -12.44 -6.16 11.39
CA VAL A 30 -12.60 -7.52 11.91
C VAL A 30 -11.69 -7.79 13.10
N LYS A 31 -12.04 -8.76 13.92
CA LYS A 31 -11.18 -9.22 15.02
C LYS A 31 -10.09 -10.15 14.49
N GLY A 32 -8.99 -10.24 15.24
CA GLY A 32 -7.91 -11.18 14.97
C GLY A 32 -6.67 -10.52 14.38
N PHE A 33 -5.96 -11.27 13.54
CA PHE A 33 -4.63 -10.93 13.08
C PHE A 33 -4.60 -9.84 11.98
N SER A 34 -5.50 -9.93 10.99
CA SER A 34 -5.52 -8.99 9.88
C SER A 34 -6.09 -7.64 10.30
N LYS A 35 -7.14 -7.65 11.12
CA LYS A 35 -7.93 -6.47 11.51
C LYS A 35 -8.44 -5.63 10.33
N PHE A 36 -8.62 -6.24 9.16
CA PHE A 36 -9.07 -5.52 7.97
C PHE A 36 -10.44 -4.86 8.17
N CYS A 37 -10.57 -3.65 7.64
CA CYS A 37 -11.85 -3.02 7.34
C CYS A 37 -12.21 -3.30 5.87
N PRO A 38 -13.44 -2.96 5.42
CA PRO A 38 -13.88 -3.23 4.06
C PRO A 38 -12.90 -2.76 2.97
N ILE A 39 -12.36 -1.54 3.06
CA ILE A 39 -11.45 -1.01 2.05
C ILE A 39 -10.10 -1.75 1.98
N HIS A 40 -9.61 -2.27 3.12
CA HIS A 40 -8.43 -3.13 3.13
C HIS A 40 -8.69 -4.45 2.41
N ALA A 41 -9.85 -5.05 2.65
CA ALA A 41 -10.22 -6.29 1.99
C ALA A 41 -10.42 -6.09 0.48
N THR A 42 -11.03 -4.98 0.04
CA THR A 42 -11.14 -4.70 -1.40
C THR A 42 -9.78 -4.53 -2.08
N ALA A 43 -8.83 -3.87 -1.42
CA ALA A 43 -7.46 -3.73 -1.91
C ALA A 43 -6.72 -5.07 -1.98
N ALA A 44 -6.81 -5.88 -0.92
CA ALA A 44 -6.15 -7.19 -0.86
C ALA A 44 -6.73 -8.22 -1.85
N THR A 45 -8.01 -8.11 -2.20
CA THR A 45 -8.70 -9.03 -3.12
C THR A 45 -8.75 -8.52 -4.56
N GLY A 46 -8.36 -7.27 -4.81
CA GLY A 46 -8.50 -6.65 -6.12
C GLY A 46 -9.96 -6.47 -6.56
N ALA A 47 -10.84 -6.10 -5.62
CA ALA A 47 -12.27 -5.95 -5.88
C ALA A 47 -12.55 -4.94 -7.02
N PRO A 48 -13.71 -5.06 -7.69
CA PRO A 48 -14.07 -4.16 -8.77
C PRO A 48 -14.10 -2.68 -8.32
N CYS A 49 -13.63 -1.77 -9.17
CA CYS A 49 -13.51 -0.35 -8.80
C CYS A 49 -14.86 0.31 -8.45
N ASP A 50 -15.98 -0.17 -8.99
CA ASP A 50 -17.32 0.32 -8.65
C ASP A 50 -17.70 0.01 -7.20
N VAL A 51 -17.27 -1.14 -6.67
CA VAL A 51 -17.43 -1.50 -5.24
C VAL A 51 -16.62 -0.56 -4.36
N VAL A 52 -15.36 -0.31 -4.73
CA VAL A 52 -14.47 0.60 -3.98
C VAL A 52 -14.99 2.03 -4.02
N THR A 53 -15.40 2.53 -5.19
CA THR A 53 -16.05 3.84 -5.33
C THR A 53 -17.26 3.94 -4.43
N LYS A 54 -18.10 2.88 -4.38
CA LYS A 54 -19.28 2.90 -3.54
C LYS A 54 -18.95 2.96 -2.04
N LEU A 55 -17.93 2.24 -1.60
CA LEU A 55 -17.46 2.31 -0.20
C LEU A 55 -16.98 3.73 0.13
N LEU A 56 -16.23 4.37 -0.77
CA LEU A 56 -15.74 5.74 -0.59
C LEU A 56 -16.89 6.77 -0.57
N GLU A 57 -17.91 6.63 -1.43
CA GLU A 57 -19.15 7.43 -1.38
C GLU A 57 -19.86 7.30 -0.02
N LEU A 58 -19.80 6.11 0.59
CA LEU A 58 -20.36 5.82 1.90
C LEU A 58 -19.41 6.18 3.05
N GLN A 59 -18.44 7.06 2.81
CA GLN A 59 -17.47 7.57 3.79
C GLN A 59 -16.57 6.48 4.39
N ALA A 60 -16.17 5.49 3.58
CA ALA A 60 -15.04 4.63 3.93
C ALA A 60 -13.77 5.47 4.09
N ASP A 61 -13.04 5.24 5.18
CA ASP A 61 -11.74 5.87 5.39
C ASP A 61 -10.76 5.32 4.35
N VAL A 62 -10.26 6.19 3.48
CA VAL A 62 -9.34 5.84 2.38
C VAL A 62 -8.02 5.25 2.90
N HIS A 63 -7.61 5.59 4.13
CA HIS A 63 -6.39 5.06 4.76
C HIS A 63 -6.64 3.73 5.48
N GLY A 64 -7.90 3.34 5.64
CA GLY A 64 -8.33 2.10 6.27
C GLY A 64 -8.26 2.12 7.81
N GLY A 65 -8.26 0.91 8.39
CA GLY A 65 -8.16 0.69 9.84
C GLY A 65 -6.73 0.72 10.39
N LYS A 66 -6.57 0.35 11.67
CA LYS A 66 -5.25 0.28 12.35
C LYS A 66 -4.98 -1.07 12.99
N GLY A 67 -3.70 -1.39 13.17
CA GLY A 67 -3.22 -2.57 13.89
C GLY A 67 -3.26 -3.87 13.08
N GLY A 68 -2.42 -4.84 13.42
CA GLY A 68 -2.32 -6.08 12.66
C GLY A 68 -1.84 -5.82 11.22
N LEU A 69 -2.30 -6.61 10.25
CA LEU A 69 -2.02 -6.34 8.82
C LEU A 69 -2.66 -5.04 8.33
N ALA A 70 -3.78 -4.61 8.93
CA ALA A 70 -4.43 -3.34 8.64
C ALA A 70 -3.60 -2.10 9.03
N SER A 71 -2.43 -2.27 9.66
CA SER A 71 -1.52 -1.14 9.87
C SER A 71 -0.87 -0.65 8.57
N ALA A 72 -0.97 -1.45 7.51
CA ALA A 72 -0.61 -1.06 6.14
C ALA A 72 -1.86 -0.49 5.44
N SER A 73 -1.74 0.67 4.81
CA SER A 73 -2.86 1.29 4.10
C SER A 73 -3.30 0.46 2.89
N PRO A 74 -4.50 0.71 2.32
CA PRO A 74 -4.95 0.02 1.11
C PRO A 74 -3.94 0.05 -0.04
N LEU A 75 -3.20 1.15 -0.22
CA LEU A 75 -2.14 1.26 -1.23
C LEU A 75 -1.00 0.25 -1.03
N HIS A 76 -0.61 -0.02 0.22
CA HIS A 76 0.39 -1.06 0.52
C HIS A 76 -0.13 -2.45 0.15
N LEU A 77 -1.39 -2.75 0.46
CA LEU A 77 -1.98 -4.06 0.17
C LEU A 77 -2.07 -4.32 -1.33
N ILE A 78 -2.27 -3.29 -2.16
CA ILE A 78 -2.20 -3.41 -3.61
C ILE A 78 -0.80 -3.84 -4.06
N ALA A 79 0.28 -3.32 -3.45
CA ALA A 79 1.64 -3.74 -3.77
C ALA A 79 1.92 -5.21 -3.43
N LEU A 80 1.34 -5.71 -2.34
CA LEU A 80 1.49 -7.09 -1.87
C LEU A 80 0.61 -8.09 -2.65
N CYS A 81 -0.62 -7.70 -3.00
CA CYS A 81 -1.64 -8.61 -3.52
C CYS A 81 -2.03 -8.35 -4.98
N GLY A 82 -1.47 -7.32 -5.62
CA GLY A 82 -1.84 -6.87 -6.97
C GLY A 82 -1.45 -7.85 -8.06
N ASP A 83 -2.35 -8.77 -8.39
CA ASP A 83 -2.27 -9.68 -9.54
C ASP A 83 -3.65 -9.85 -10.22
N SER A 84 -4.55 -8.89 -10.00
CA SER A 84 -5.94 -8.95 -10.47
C SER A 84 -6.21 -8.17 -11.77
N GLY A 85 -5.18 -7.49 -12.30
CA GLY A 85 -5.27 -6.59 -13.46
C GLY A 85 -5.99 -5.26 -13.17
N ASN A 86 -6.46 -5.06 -11.93
CA ASN A 86 -7.15 -3.86 -11.48
C ASN A 86 -6.29 -2.97 -10.57
N GLU A 87 -5.07 -3.38 -10.23
CA GLU A 87 -4.20 -2.73 -9.25
C GLU A 87 -3.94 -1.25 -9.60
N LEU A 88 -3.62 -0.93 -10.85
CA LEU A 88 -3.35 0.45 -11.26
C LEU A 88 -4.61 1.32 -11.24
N ARG A 89 -5.74 0.76 -11.70
CA ARG A 89 -7.03 1.47 -11.69
C ARG A 89 -7.51 1.74 -10.27
N MET A 90 -7.35 0.76 -9.38
CA MET A 90 -7.67 0.90 -7.97
C MET A 90 -6.74 1.90 -7.27
N THR A 91 -5.43 1.83 -7.55
CA THR A 91 -4.45 2.81 -7.06
C THR A 91 -4.85 4.22 -7.49
N GLN A 92 -5.17 4.42 -8.76
CA GLN A 92 -5.63 5.71 -9.28
C GLN A 92 -6.90 6.20 -8.56
N LEU A 93 -7.87 5.31 -8.31
CA LEU A 93 -9.11 5.64 -7.59
C LEU A 93 -8.83 6.08 -6.15
N LEU A 94 -7.97 5.36 -5.43
CA LEU A 94 -7.60 5.69 -4.05
C LEU A 94 -6.87 7.03 -3.98
N LEU A 95 -5.92 7.28 -4.89
CA LEU A 95 -5.21 8.57 -4.97
C LEU A 95 -6.15 9.74 -5.28
N LYS A 96 -7.10 9.57 -6.22
CA LYS A 96 -8.16 10.57 -6.47
C LYS A 96 -9.02 10.83 -5.24
N SER A 97 -9.14 9.84 -4.36
CA SER A 97 -9.89 9.91 -3.10
C SER A 97 -9.02 10.35 -1.93
N ARG A 98 -7.87 11.00 -2.21
CA ARG A 98 -6.92 11.57 -1.23
C ARG A 98 -6.22 10.52 -0.36
N ALA A 99 -6.05 9.29 -0.85
CA ALA A 99 -5.12 8.36 -0.22
C ALA A 99 -3.71 8.98 -0.16
N ASP A 100 -3.05 8.87 0.98
CA ASP A 100 -1.69 9.34 1.15
C ASP A 100 -0.72 8.36 0.48
N ILE A 101 -0.15 8.81 -0.65
CA ILE A 101 0.81 8.05 -1.46
C ILE A 101 2.11 7.73 -0.70
N ASN A 102 2.44 8.54 0.30
CA ASN A 102 3.68 8.50 1.06
C ASN A 102 3.48 7.95 2.48
N GLN A 103 2.27 7.46 2.80
CA GLN A 103 1.94 6.93 4.10
C GLN A 103 2.91 5.80 4.47
N VAL A 104 3.60 5.91 5.60
CA VAL A 104 4.47 4.82 6.07
C VAL A 104 3.64 3.79 6.81
N CYS A 105 3.79 2.51 6.47
CA CYS A 105 3.22 1.41 7.26
C CYS A 105 3.80 1.44 8.68
N GLN A 106 2.92 1.42 9.69
CA GLN A 106 3.33 1.41 11.10
C GLN A 106 2.96 0.07 11.71
N PRO A 107 3.81 -0.97 11.59
CA PRO A 107 3.48 -2.29 12.13
C PRO A 107 3.25 -2.22 13.64
N GLU A 108 2.12 -2.74 14.09
CA GLU A 108 1.74 -2.79 15.50
C GLU A 108 1.51 -4.22 16.00
N GLY A 109 1.50 -4.41 17.32
CA GLY A 109 1.16 -5.68 17.95
C GLY A 109 2.07 -6.82 17.49
N PHE A 110 1.48 -7.90 16.95
CA PHE A 110 2.26 -9.03 16.42
C PHE A 110 3.18 -8.61 15.28
N MET A 111 2.73 -7.73 14.37
CA MET A 111 3.54 -7.29 13.23
C MET A 111 4.82 -6.62 13.68
N ARG A 112 4.74 -5.76 14.70
CA ARG A 112 5.92 -5.13 15.30
C ARG A 112 6.88 -6.14 15.91
N LYS A 113 6.36 -7.16 16.60
CA LYS A 113 7.18 -8.22 17.18
C LYS A 113 7.88 -9.03 16.08
N ALA A 114 7.16 -9.39 15.02
CA ALA A 114 7.72 -10.10 13.87
C ALA A 114 8.83 -9.27 13.20
N GLU A 115 8.61 -7.97 13.00
CA GLU A 115 9.65 -7.07 12.47
C GLU A 115 10.93 -7.07 13.31
N LEU A 116 10.81 -6.94 14.65
CA LEU A 116 11.96 -6.94 15.55
C LEU A 116 12.72 -8.28 15.52
N VAL A 117 11.99 -9.39 15.51
CA VAL A 117 12.58 -10.73 15.40
C VAL A 117 13.30 -10.90 14.06
N SER A 118 12.71 -10.47 12.94
CA SER A 118 13.33 -10.55 11.62
C SER A 118 14.57 -9.66 11.48
N ARG A 119 14.58 -8.50 12.14
CA ARG A 119 15.77 -7.64 12.26
C ARG A 119 16.87 -8.34 13.06
N ALA A 120 16.56 -8.90 14.23
CA ALA A 120 17.50 -9.64 15.05
C ALA A 120 18.06 -10.87 14.33
N TYR A 121 17.19 -11.65 13.68
CA TYR A 121 17.58 -12.80 12.86
C TYR A 121 18.53 -12.40 11.72
N SER A 122 18.28 -11.28 11.05
CA SER A 122 19.16 -10.77 10.00
C SER A 122 20.51 -10.30 10.55
N HIS A 123 20.55 -9.73 11.76
CA HIS A 123 21.78 -9.29 12.42
C HIS A 123 22.66 -10.47 12.88
N CYS A 124 22.06 -11.50 13.45
CA CYS A 124 22.78 -12.67 13.97
C CYS A 124 23.22 -13.66 12.87
N ARG A 125 22.77 -13.50 11.63
CA ARG A 125 23.12 -14.40 10.54
C ARG A 125 24.59 -14.26 10.15
N ARG A 126 25.33 -15.37 10.28
CA ARG A 126 26.73 -15.47 9.81
C ARG A 126 26.88 -15.49 8.28
N ASN A 127 25.85 -15.92 7.56
CA ASN A 127 25.87 -15.97 6.09
C ASN A 127 25.39 -14.64 5.48
N ARG A 128 26.24 -14.04 4.64
CA ARG A 128 25.97 -12.78 3.90
C ARG A 128 24.95 -12.89 2.76
N ARG A 129 24.26 -14.02 2.61
CA ARG A 129 23.18 -14.12 1.61
C ARG A 129 21.98 -13.31 2.07
N GLU A 130 21.34 -12.61 1.12
CA GLU A 130 20.08 -11.90 1.34
C GLU A 130 19.05 -12.82 2.03
N PRO A 131 18.23 -12.28 2.95
CA PRO A 131 17.16 -13.04 3.55
C PRO A 131 16.12 -13.45 2.49
N ASN A 132 15.32 -14.46 2.79
CA ASN A 132 14.16 -14.75 1.97
C ASN A 132 13.13 -13.60 2.06
N LEU A 133 12.19 -13.58 1.11
CA LEU A 133 11.17 -12.53 0.99
C LEU A 133 10.34 -12.35 2.27
N LEU A 134 10.01 -13.43 2.98
CA LEU A 134 9.23 -13.36 4.23
C LEU A 134 10.00 -12.60 5.32
N VAL A 135 11.28 -12.91 5.49
CA VAL A 135 12.13 -12.23 6.48
C VAL A 135 12.36 -10.77 6.06
N GLN A 136 12.59 -10.49 4.77
CA GLN A 136 12.71 -9.13 4.25
C GLN A 136 11.44 -8.32 4.51
N TYR A 137 10.27 -8.87 4.17
CA TYR A 137 8.98 -8.25 4.39
C TYR A 137 8.82 -7.82 5.84
N PHE A 138 8.92 -8.73 6.81
CA PHE A 138 8.73 -8.36 8.21
C PHE A 138 9.79 -7.35 8.67
N ARG A 139 11.06 -7.56 8.32
CA ARG A 139 12.19 -6.72 8.73
C ARG A 139 12.03 -5.26 8.29
N ASP A 140 11.53 -5.06 7.07
CA ASP A 140 11.49 -3.77 6.37
C ASP A 140 10.05 -3.28 6.08
N SER A 141 9.03 -3.92 6.69
CA SER A 141 7.60 -3.64 6.49
C SER A 141 7.20 -2.20 6.77
N SER A 142 7.96 -1.49 7.62
CA SER A 142 7.71 -0.11 8.05
C SER A 142 8.11 0.95 7.01
N THR A 143 7.77 0.73 5.74
CA THR A 143 8.06 1.63 4.61
C THR A 143 6.77 2.06 3.90
N THR A 144 6.88 2.87 2.84
CA THR A 144 5.77 3.42 2.05
C THR A 144 5.18 2.39 1.07
N PRO A 145 4.03 2.68 0.40
CA PRO A 145 3.53 1.83 -0.68
C PRO A 145 4.56 1.66 -1.80
N LEU A 146 5.32 2.71 -2.09
CA LEU A 146 6.44 2.67 -3.02
C LEU A 146 7.51 1.65 -2.55
N GLY A 147 7.90 1.68 -1.28
CA GLY A 147 8.82 0.70 -0.72
C GLY A 147 8.30 -0.74 -0.77
N TRP A 148 6.99 -0.96 -0.54
CA TRP A 148 6.39 -2.29 -0.69
C TRP A 148 6.43 -2.76 -2.16
N SER A 149 6.21 -1.87 -3.13
CA SER A 149 6.31 -2.23 -4.55
C SER A 149 7.73 -2.71 -4.92
N VAL A 150 8.77 -2.16 -4.27
CA VAL A 150 10.16 -2.63 -4.42
C VAL A 150 10.34 -4.01 -3.79
N ILE A 151 9.91 -4.21 -2.54
CA ILE A 151 10.06 -5.48 -1.81
C ILE A 151 9.41 -6.64 -2.57
N PHE A 152 8.23 -6.41 -3.14
CA PHE A 152 7.48 -7.42 -3.90
C PHE A 152 7.80 -7.43 -5.39
N SER A 153 8.74 -6.60 -5.86
CA SER A 153 9.13 -6.48 -7.27
C SER A 153 7.96 -6.18 -8.21
N ASN A 154 6.99 -5.38 -7.77
CA ASN A 154 5.86 -4.90 -8.57
C ASN A 154 6.29 -3.64 -9.35
N ASP A 155 6.89 -3.87 -10.52
CA ASP A 155 7.39 -2.87 -11.46
C ASP A 155 6.30 -1.93 -11.99
N GLY A 156 5.13 -2.46 -12.31
CA GLY A 156 4.00 -1.69 -12.83
C GLY A 156 3.49 -0.68 -11.82
N LEU A 157 3.25 -1.11 -10.58
CA LEU A 157 2.84 -0.23 -9.50
C LEU A 157 3.95 0.74 -9.10
N LEU A 158 5.20 0.28 -9.05
CA LEU A 158 6.36 1.12 -8.77
C LEU A 158 6.43 2.31 -9.73
N ALA A 159 6.42 2.03 -11.04
CA ALA A 159 6.47 3.06 -12.07
C ALA A 159 5.24 4.00 -12.01
N PHE A 160 4.07 3.46 -11.68
CA PHE A 160 2.86 4.26 -11.51
C PHE A 160 2.96 5.21 -10.31
N LEU A 161 3.43 4.74 -9.15
CA LEU A 161 3.59 5.55 -7.94
C LEU A 161 4.63 6.66 -8.14
N LEU A 162 5.76 6.37 -8.79
CA LEU A 162 6.76 7.40 -9.14
C LEU A 162 6.18 8.49 -10.04
N ARG A 163 5.45 8.11 -11.10
CA ARG A 163 4.74 9.06 -11.97
C ARG A 163 3.68 9.88 -11.21
N ALA A 164 3.08 9.28 -10.18
CA ALA A 164 2.15 9.95 -9.28
C ALA A 164 2.85 10.78 -8.18
N ARG A 165 4.16 11.01 -8.30
CA ARG A 165 5.01 11.80 -7.38
C ARG A 165 5.13 11.21 -5.97
N ALA A 166 5.15 9.88 -5.85
CA ALA A 166 5.59 9.22 -4.62
C ALA A 166 7.05 9.58 -4.32
N ASP A 167 7.36 9.88 -3.06
CA ASP A 167 8.72 10.27 -2.66
C ASP A 167 9.60 9.02 -2.43
N PRO A 168 10.66 8.81 -3.26
CA PRO A 168 11.56 7.67 -3.13
C PRO A 168 12.57 7.81 -1.99
N GLU A 169 12.66 8.96 -1.33
CA GLU A 169 13.64 9.24 -0.28
C GLU A 169 13.10 8.99 1.13
N ILE A 170 11.80 8.71 1.28
CA ILE A 170 11.19 8.41 2.59
C ILE A 170 11.83 7.17 3.20
N ARG A 171 12.30 7.32 4.45
CA ARG A 171 13.00 6.27 5.18
C ARG A 171 12.06 5.49 6.08
N ASN A 172 12.27 4.17 6.13
CA ASN A 172 11.59 3.29 7.08
C ASN A 172 12.15 3.44 8.51
N ASN A 173 11.61 2.67 9.47
CA ASN A 173 12.08 2.66 10.86
C ASN A 173 13.50 2.06 11.07
N ARG A 174 14.26 1.80 10.00
CA ARG A 174 15.70 1.47 10.03
C ARG A 174 16.55 2.57 9.40
N GLY A 175 15.94 3.65 8.91
CA GLY A 175 16.62 4.68 8.15
C GLY A 175 16.88 4.28 6.69
N LEU A 176 16.26 3.22 6.16
CA LEU A 176 16.47 2.75 4.79
C LEU A 176 15.40 3.30 3.86
N ARG A 177 15.80 3.68 2.65
CA ARG A 177 14.95 4.16 1.56
C ARG A 177 14.42 2.99 0.73
N PRO A 178 13.32 3.16 -0.02
CA PRO A 178 12.83 2.21 -1.02
C PRO A 178 13.93 1.57 -1.89
N ILE A 179 14.87 2.36 -2.41
CA ILE A 179 15.95 1.85 -3.27
C ILE A 179 16.90 0.87 -2.56
N ASP A 180 17.05 1.00 -1.25
CA ASP A 180 17.93 0.13 -0.46
C ASP A 180 17.37 -1.31 -0.37
N PHE A 181 16.12 -1.54 -0.76
CA PHE A 181 15.49 -2.86 -0.85
C PHE A 181 15.58 -3.49 -2.24
N ALA A 182 16.02 -2.74 -3.26
CA ALA A 182 15.98 -3.16 -4.66
C ALA A 182 17.04 -4.21 -4.97
N THR A 183 16.60 -5.48 -5.07
CA THR A 183 17.48 -6.60 -5.43
C THR A 183 17.52 -6.86 -6.94
N SER A 184 16.47 -6.47 -7.66
CA SER A 184 16.35 -6.67 -9.11
C SER A 184 16.92 -5.47 -9.89
N THR A 185 17.72 -5.76 -10.91
CA THR A 185 18.24 -4.75 -11.85
C THR A 185 17.11 -3.93 -12.49
N ARG A 186 15.97 -4.56 -12.76
CA ARG A 186 14.81 -3.88 -13.36
C ARG A 186 14.22 -2.83 -12.42
N ILE A 187 14.10 -3.15 -11.13
CA ILE A 187 13.57 -2.22 -10.13
C ILE A 187 14.56 -1.07 -9.89
N GLN A 188 15.87 -1.38 -9.86
CA GLN A 188 16.91 -0.36 -9.79
C GLN A 188 16.84 0.60 -10.99
N GLN A 189 16.67 0.08 -12.20
CA GLN A 189 16.50 0.91 -13.40
C GLN A 189 15.28 1.83 -13.29
N ILE A 190 14.12 1.32 -12.88
CA ILE A 190 12.91 2.14 -12.70
C ILE A 190 13.14 3.24 -11.67
N LEU A 191 13.78 2.95 -10.54
CA LEU A 191 14.08 3.94 -9.50
C LEU A 191 15.10 4.98 -9.93
N HIS A 192 16.05 4.62 -10.80
CA HIS A 192 17.05 5.54 -11.34
C HIS A 192 16.59 6.29 -12.58
N ASP A 193 15.52 5.83 -13.25
CA ASP A 193 15.02 6.43 -14.48
C ASP A 193 14.40 7.79 -14.18
N PRO A 194 15.05 8.90 -14.59
CA PRO A 194 14.53 10.22 -14.31
C PRO A 194 13.16 10.43 -14.98
N THR A 195 12.81 9.76 -16.07
CA THR A 195 11.49 9.92 -16.71
C THR A 195 10.32 9.41 -15.85
N THR A 196 10.59 8.51 -14.90
CA THR A 196 9.60 8.10 -13.89
C THR A 196 9.41 9.17 -12.80
N HIS A 197 10.40 10.06 -12.63
CA HIS A 197 10.38 11.23 -11.75
C HIS A 197 9.94 12.52 -12.47
N ILE A 198 10.12 12.63 -13.80
CA ILE A 198 9.91 13.85 -14.60
C ILE A 198 8.43 13.99 -15.04
N TYR A 199 7.57 14.26 -14.08
CA TYR A 199 6.57 15.33 -14.24
C TYR A 199 6.92 16.52 -13.33
N LEU A 200 8.21 16.67 -13.00
CA LEU A 200 8.71 17.62 -11.99
C LEU A 200 9.21 18.95 -12.55
N LEU A 201 9.16 19.24 -13.86
CA LEU A 201 9.67 20.53 -14.37
C LEU A 201 8.79 21.28 -15.39
N GLU A 202 7.80 20.68 -16.04
CA GLU A 202 7.03 21.40 -17.08
C GLU A 202 5.76 22.10 -16.58
N HIS A 203 5.29 21.87 -15.35
CA HIS A 203 4.08 22.54 -14.81
C HIS A 203 4.37 23.51 -13.65
N ASN A 204 5.64 23.70 -13.28
CA ASN A 204 6.03 24.73 -12.30
C ASN A 204 6.37 26.07 -12.95
N SER A 205 6.44 26.18 -14.28
CA SER A 205 6.65 27.43 -14.99
C SER A 205 5.36 28.15 -15.39
N GLU A 206 4.22 27.46 -15.45
CA GLU A 206 2.93 28.09 -15.81
C GLU A 206 2.18 28.67 -14.60
N LEU A 207 2.45 28.19 -13.38
CA LEU A 207 1.80 28.71 -12.16
C LEU A 207 2.51 29.93 -11.55
N THR A 208 3.72 30.28 -12.00
CA THR A 208 4.44 31.48 -11.55
C THR A 208 4.26 32.69 -12.47
N SER A 209 3.64 32.54 -13.64
CA SER A 209 3.44 33.63 -14.61
C SER A 209 2.06 34.29 -14.57
N GLU A 210 1.10 33.78 -13.79
CA GLU A 210 -0.25 34.36 -13.65
C GLU A 210 -0.48 35.14 -12.34
N SER A 211 0.59 35.57 -11.66
CA SER A 211 0.48 36.41 -10.45
C SER A 211 1.33 37.69 -10.50
N LEU A 212 1.33 38.37 -11.65
CA LEU A 212 1.65 39.79 -11.77
C LEU A 212 0.51 40.54 -12.45
#